data_AF-A0A2I0EYP1-F1
#
_entry.id   AF-A0A2I0EYP1-F1
#
_cell.length_a   1.000
_cell.length_b   1.000
_cell.length_c   1.000
_cell.angle_alpha   90.00
_cell.angle_beta   90.00
_cell.angle_gamma   90.00
#
_symmetry.space_group_name_H-M   'P 1'
#
loop_
_entity.id
_entity.type
_entity.pdbx_description
1 polymer ?
#
loop_
_entity_poly.entity_id
_entity_poly.type
_entity_poly.pdbx_seq_one_letter_code
_entity_poly.pdbx_strand_id
1 'polypeptide(L)'
;MKKFIASGAALGAGLILLKAYNGKKRNVWVYEDSDMHNSYEIDHEESVNAPYDHAEQGLTQLDSAYRSEWQANAFPQTKKQLEELES
;
A
#
# COMPACT_ATOMS: atom_id res chain seq x y z
N MET A 1 47.25 38.11 11.36
CA MET A 1 46.16 37.67 12.26
C MET A 1 44.75 37.86 11.67
N LYS A 2 44.39 38.99 11.03
CA LYS A 2 43.03 39.20 10.45
C LYS A 2 42.61 38.18 9.35
N LYS A 3 43.55 37.70 8.51
CA LYS A 3 43.28 36.72 7.44
C LYS A 3 42.89 35.32 7.97
N PHE A 4 43.38 34.93 9.15
CA PHE A 4 43.05 33.65 9.78
C PHE A 4 41.66 33.66 10.43
N ILE A 5 41.25 34.79 11.00
CA ILE A 5 39.89 34.97 11.56
C ILE A 5 38.84 34.97 10.45
N ALA A 6 39.13 35.63 9.31
CA ALA A 6 38.25 35.62 8.14
C ALA A 6 38.11 34.21 7.50
N SER A 7 39.20 33.42 7.48
CA SER A 7 39.18 32.03 7.00
C SER A 7 38.38 31.09 7.91
N GLY A 8 38.47 31.25 9.24
CA GLY A 8 37.66 30.48 10.19
C GLY A 8 36.17 30.78 10.10
N ALA A 9 35.79 32.05 9.87
CA ALA A 9 34.40 32.46 9.71
C ALA A 9 33.77 31.93 8.41
N ALA A 10 34.51 31.92 7.29
CA ALA A 10 34.02 31.44 6.00
C ALA A 10 33.77 29.92 5.98
N LEU A 11 34.64 29.13 6.63
CA LEU A 11 34.45 27.68 6.76
C LEU A 11 33.26 27.32 7.66
N GLY A 12 33.05 28.07 8.76
CA GLY A 12 31.90 27.88 9.64
C GLY A 12 30.56 28.18 8.95
N ALA A 13 30.48 29.26 8.18
CA ALA A 13 29.26 29.62 7.45
C ALA A 13 28.90 28.60 6.35
N GLY A 14 29.90 28.05 5.66
CA GLY A 14 29.70 27.01 4.63
C GLY A 14 29.11 25.72 5.18
N LEU A 15 29.57 25.27 6.35
CA LEU A 15 29.07 24.05 7.00
C LEU A 15 27.60 24.22 7.47
N ILE A 16 27.24 25.40 7.98
CA ILE A 16 25.87 25.69 8.42
C ILE A 16 24.91 25.67 7.22
N LEU A 17 25.28 26.30 6.11
CA LEU A 17 24.47 26.31 4.89
C LEU A 17 24.31 24.90 4.29
N LEU A 18 25.37 24.09 4.27
CA LEU A 18 25.30 22.70 3.79
C LEU A 18 24.37 21.85 4.67
N LYS A 19 24.44 22.01 6.00
CA LYS A 19 23.51 21.32 6.92
C LYS A 19 22.06 21.77 6.71
N ALA A 20 21.82 23.06 6.53
CA ALA A 20 20.49 23.61 6.29
C ALA A 20 19.91 23.17 4.93
N TYR A 21 20.75 23.04 3.90
CA TYR A 21 20.36 22.52 2.59
C TYR A 21 20.03 21.02 2.66
N ASN A 22 20.90 20.21 3.25
CA ASN A 22 20.71 18.77 3.38
C ASN A 22 19.61 18.39 4.39
N GLY A 23 19.29 19.28 5.32
CA GLY A 23 18.23 19.12 6.31
C GLY A 23 16.81 19.27 5.76
N LYS A 24 16.65 19.74 4.52
CA LYS A 24 15.33 19.81 3.84
C LYS A 24 14.91 18.45 3.31
N LYS A 25 14.79 17.44 4.18
CA LYS A 25 13.96 16.28 3.88
C LYS A 25 12.51 16.73 3.98
N ARG A 26 11.83 16.83 2.84
CA ARG A 26 10.39 17.09 2.82
C ARG A 26 9.74 15.85 3.42
N ASN A 27 9.30 15.95 4.68
CA ASN A 27 8.39 14.96 5.25
C ASN A 27 7.04 15.15 4.54
N VAL A 28 6.91 14.50 3.38
CA VAL A 28 5.63 14.36 2.70
C VAL A 28 4.88 13.30 3.49
N TRP A 29 3.72 13.67 4.02
CA TRP A 29 2.84 12.70 4.62
C TRP A 29 2.25 11.85 3.49
N VAL A 30 2.57 10.57 3.50
CA VAL A 30 2.06 9.58 2.56
C VAL A 30 1.08 8.73 3.34
N TYR A 31 -0.12 8.57 2.81
CA TYR A 31 -1.11 7.66 3.38
C TYR A 31 -0.57 6.23 3.36
N GLU A 32 -0.97 5.44 4.35
CA GLU A 32 -0.73 4.00 4.32
C GLU A 32 -1.39 3.39 3.08
N ASP A 33 -0.67 2.50 2.40
CA ASP A 33 -1.20 1.83 1.22
C ASP A 33 -2.29 0.87 1.65
N SER A 34 -3.51 1.10 1.14
CA SER A 34 -4.67 0.26 1.43
C SER A 34 -4.91 -0.78 0.34
N ASP A 35 -4.07 -0.82 -0.70
CA ASP A 35 -4.19 -1.80 -1.77
C ASP A 35 -3.76 -3.18 -1.27
N MET A 36 -4.70 -4.12 -1.28
CA MET A 36 -4.47 -5.50 -0.86
C MET A 36 -3.41 -6.20 -1.73
N HIS A 37 -3.24 -5.78 -2.99
CA HIS A 37 -2.31 -6.37 -3.94
C HIS A 37 -0.83 -6.06 -3.65
N ASN A 38 -0.55 -5.09 -2.79
CA ASN A 38 0.80 -4.66 -2.45
C ASN A 38 1.19 -5.04 -1.02
N SER A 39 0.39 -5.89 -0.37
CA SER A 39 0.63 -6.35 0.99
C SER A 39 1.15 -7.77 1.02
N TYR A 40 2.37 -7.93 1.54
CA TYR A 40 2.95 -9.26 1.77
C TYR A 40 2.11 -10.09 2.75
N GLU A 41 1.50 -9.45 3.75
CA GLU A 41 0.75 -10.13 4.80
C GLU A 41 -0.51 -10.80 4.22
N ILE A 42 -1.24 -10.10 3.35
CA ILE A 42 -2.50 -10.57 2.75
C ILE A 42 -2.29 -11.79 1.84
N ASP A 43 -1.11 -11.88 1.21
CA ASP A 43 -0.70 -13.02 0.37
C ASP A 43 -0.32 -14.28 1.16
N HIS A 44 -0.10 -14.16 2.48
CA HIS A 44 0.40 -15.27 3.32
C HIS A 44 -0.53 -15.61 4.47
N GLU A 45 -1.39 -14.68 4.89
CA GLU A 45 -2.37 -14.90 5.93
C GLU A 45 -3.59 -15.63 5.39
N GLU A 46 -4.10 -16.58 6.19
CA GLU A 46 -5.31 -17.32 5.86
C GLU A 46 -6.54 -16.40 5.82
N SER A 47 -7.50 -16.75 4.97
CA SER A 47 -8.80 -16.10 4.86
C SER A 47 -9.46 -15.92 6.23
N VAL A 48 -9.93 -14.70 6.50
CA VAL A 48 -10.71 -14.37 7.70
C VAL A 48 -11.99 -15.22 7.79
N ASN A 49 -12.47 -15.72 6.65
CA ASN A 49 -13.68 -16.52 6.55
C ASN A 49 -13.44 -18.04 6.72
N ALA A 50 -12.19 -18.51 6.77
CA ALA A 50 -11.85 -19.93 6.94
C ALA A 50 -12.53 -20.61 8.16
N PRO A 51 -12.75 -19.93 9.31
CA PRO A 51 -13.48 -20.52 10.43
C PRO A 51 -14.98 -20.71 10.19
N TYR A 52 -15.55 -20.01 9.20
CA TYR A 52 -16.99 -19.94 8.95
C TYR A 52 -17.43 -20.68 7.69
N ASP A 53 -16.54 -20.79 6.68
CA ASP A 53 -16.80 -21.50 5.43
C ASP A 53 -15.66 -22.49 5.12
N HIS A 54 -16.03 -23.75 4.91
CA HIS A 54 -15.09 -24.79 4.47
C HIS A 54 -14.43 -24.47 3.13
N ALA A 55 -15.11 -23.73 2.26
CA ALA A 55 -14.58 -23.36 0.96
C ALA A 55 -13.53 -22.23 1.03
N GLU A 56 -13.37 -21.60 2.20
CA GLU A 56 -12.40 -20.56 2.51
C GLU A 56 -11.16 -21.11 3.25
N GLN A 57 -11.19 -22.38 3.68
CA GLN A 57 -10.08 -23.02 4.39
C GLN A 57 -8.87 -23.20 3.49
N GLY A 58 -7.70 -22.76 3.97
CA GLY A 58 -6.46 -22.81 3.20
C GLY A 58 -6.37 -21.79 2.06
N LEU A 59 -7.36 -20.91 1.88
CA LEU A 59 -7.23 -19.74 1.01
C LEU A 59 -6.48 -18.64 1.74
N THR A 60 -5.68 -17.87 1.00
CA THR A 60 -5.14 -16.61 1.52
C THR A 60 -6.24 -15.55 1.54
N GLN A 61 -6.00 -14.44 2.24
CA GLN A 61 -6.93 -13.30 2.20
C GLN A 61 -7.08 -12.73 0.78
N LEU A 62 -6.01 -12.73 -0.03
CA LEU A 62 -6.09 -12.31 -1.43
C LEU A 62 -6.95 -13.28 -2.26
N ASP A 63 -6.74 -14.59 -2.10
CA ASP A 63 -7.51 -15.61 -2.82
C ASP A 63 -9.00 -15.55 -2.47
N SER A 64 -9.32 -15.30 -1.19
CA SER A 64 -10.68 -15.10 -0.70
C SER A 64 -11.36 -13.90 -1.38
N ALA A 65 -10.63 -12.79 -1.54
CA ALA A 65 -11.12 -11.60 -2.22
C ALA A 65 -11.43 -11.90 -3.70
N TYR A 66 -10.50 -12.53 -4.42
CA TYR A 66 -10.73 -12.90 -5.83
C TYR A 66 -11.88 -13.88 -6.02
N ARG A 67 -11.99 -14.88 -5.13
CA ARG A 67 -13.12 -15.80 -5.14
C ARG A 67 -14.44 -15.06 -4.96
N SER A 68 -14.50 -14.12 -4.02
CA SER A 68 -15.70 -13.31 -3.76
C SER A 68 -16.06 -12.46 -4.98
N GLU A 69 -15.08 -11.83 -5.63
CA GLU A 69 -15.30 -11.09 -6.87
C GLU A 69 -15.82 -11.98 -8.00
N TRP A 70 -15.25 -13.18 -8.16
CA TRP A 70 -15.68 -14.15 -9.16
C TRP A 70 -17.12 -14.62 -8.91
N GLN A 71 -17.48 -14.90 -7.66
CA GLN A 71 -18.86 -15.26 -7.31
C GLN A 71 -19.84 -14.12 -7.55
N ALA A 72 -19.47 -12.88 -7.21
CA ALA A 72 -20.29 -11.70 -7.47
C ALA A 72 -20.54 -11.49 -8.96
N ASN A 73 -19.55 -11.80 -9.81
CA ASN A 73 -19.66 -11.70 -11.26
C ASN A 73 -20.42 -12.85 -11.92
N ALA A 74 -20.61 -13.98 -11.23
CA ALA A 74 -21.20 -15.20 -11.79
C ALA A 74 -22.75 -15.25 -11.79
N PHE A 75 -23.43 -14.22 -11.27
CA PHE A 75 -24.88 -14.08 -11.40
C PHE A 75 -25.26 -13.70 -12.85
N PRO A 76 -26.38 -14.18 -13.43
CA PRO A 76 -26.73 -13.97 -14.84
C PRO A 76 -26.60 -12.50 -15.26
N GLN A 77 -25.56 -12.21 -16.06
CA GLN A 77 -25.25 -10.85 -16.52
C GLN A 77 -26.16 -10.40 -17.67
N THR A 78 -26.98 -11.30 -18.21
CA THR A 78 -27.87 -10.99 -19.34
C THR A 78 -29.33 -11.21 -18.98
N LYS A 79 -30.20 -10.31 -19.45
CA LYS A 79 -31.66 -10.42 -19.31
C LYS A 79 -32.19 -11.79 -19.78
N LYS A 80 -31.58 -12.35 -20.84
CA LYS A 80 -31.92 -13.67 -21.36
C LYS A 80 -31.66 -14.80 -20.37
N GLN A 81 -30.52 -14.80 -19.68
CA GLN A 81 -30.19 -15.82 -18.68
C GLN A 81 -31.05 -15.70 -17.42
N LEU A 82 -31.46 -14.47 -17.07
CA LEU A 82 -32.46 -14.24 -16.01
C LEU A 82 -33.82 -14.85 -16.39
N GLU A 83 -34.29 -14.60 -17.61
CA GLU A 83 -35.56 -15.17 -18.11
C GLU A 83 -35.53 -16.71 -18.18
N GLU A 84 -34.37 -17.32 -18.47
CA GLU A 84 -34.17 -18.79 -18.48
C GLU A 84 -34.12 -19.41 -17.07
N LEU A 85 -33.77 -18.64 -16.04
CA LEU A 85 -33.75 -19.10 -14.64
C LEU A 85 -35.11 -18.93 -13.94
N GLU A 86 -35.92 -17.97 -14.39
CA GLU A 86 -37.27 -17.71 -13.87
C GLU A 86 -38.36 -18.61 -14.47
N SER A 87 -38.04 -19.35 -15.55
CA SER A 87 -38.96 -20.28 -16.24
C SER A 87 -38.95 -21.70 -15.66
#